data_AF-A0A8E2ALR1-F1
#
_entry.id   AF-A0A8E2ALR1-F1
#
_cell.length_a   1.000
_cell.length_b   1.000
_cell.length_c   1.000
_cell.angle_alpha   90.00
_cell.angle_beta   90.00
_cell.angle_gamma   90.00
#
_symmetry.space_group_name_H-M   'P 1'
#
loop_
_entity.id
_entity.type
_entity.pdbx_description
1 polymer ?
#
loop_
_entity_poly.entity_id
_entity_poly.type
_entity_poly.pdbx_seq_one_letter_code
_entity_poly.pdbx_strand_id
1 'polypeptide(L)'
;REQDYTTDKSKIMMALSHMAGDQVDEWKNNLAEFWQNQQRTNPNWNFPSWNDFILNLQGRWGPIDLVTAASTKLIALQYDPGDRIDSFIVKFENLAMKAGINEDAALLPMFRLKLPAPMRMKI
;
A
#
# COMPACT_ATOMS: atom_id res chain seq x y z
N ARG A 1 24.94 9.81 16.37
CA ARG A 1 23.89 10.80 16.67
C ARG A 1 22.60 10.23 16.15
N GLU A 2 21.94 9.39 16.94
CA GLU A 2 20.63 8.81 16.64
C GLU A 2 19.61 9.72 17.30
N GLN A 3 18.83 10.45 16.49
CA GLN A 3 17.75 11.28 17.02
C GLN A 3 16.54 10.37 17.27
N ASP A 4 16.16 10.26 18.54
CA ASP A 4 15.04 9.48 19.05
C ASP A 4 13.72 9.76 18.30
N TYR A 5 13.22 8.76 17.57
CA TYR A 5 11.89 8.73 16.94
C TYR A 5 10.77 8.43 17.95
N THR A 6 10.78 9.06 19.12
CA THR A 6 10.01 8.62 20.30
C THR A 6 8.54 9.01 20.29
N THR A 7 8.07 9.87 19.37
CA THR A 7 6.64 10.26 19.28
C THR A 7 6.07 10.09 17.88
N ASP A 8 4.78 9.72 17.79
CA ASP A 8 4.07 9.60 16.52
C ASP A 8 4.06 10.91 15.73
N LYS A 9 4.02 12.06 16.43
CA LYS A 9 4.16 13.38 15.82
C LYS A 9 5.46 13.50 15.00
N SER A 10 6.59 13.08 15.56
CA SER A 10 7.89 13.14 14.87
C SER A 10 7.91 12.28 13.61
N LYS A 11 7.35 11.07 13.69
CA LYS A 11 7.23 10.14 12.55
C LYS A 11 6.37 10.73 11.43
N ILE A 12 5.24 11.33 11.79
CA ILE A 12 4.31 11.96 10.84
C ILE A 12 4.99 13.15 10.15
N MET A 13 5.64 14.04 10.89
CA MET A 13 6.34 15.20 10.30
C MET A 13 7.45 14.77 9.34
N MET A 14 8.21 13.73 9.69
CA MET A 14 9.23 13.18 8.81
C MET A 14 8.61 12.62 7.52
N ALA A 15 7.56 11.81 7.61
CA ALA A 15 6.88 11.27 6.44
C ALA A 15 6.37 12.37 5.50
N LEU A 16 5.70 13.39 6.05
CA LEU A 16 5.20 14.54 5.30
C LEU A 16 6.32 15.34 4.60
N SER A 17 7.52 15.41 5.20
CA SER A 17 8.67 16.12 4.62
C SER A 17 9.23 15.45 3.35
N HIS A 18 9.02 14.14 3.20
CA HIS A 18 9.45 13.37 2.03
C HIS A 18 8.40 13.31 0.92
N MET A 19 7.21 13.89 1.15
CA MET A 19 6.10 13.90 0.20
C MET A 19 6.09 15.22 -0.56
N ALA A 20 6.06 15.14 -1.90
CA ALA A 20 6.08 16.31 -2.78
C ALA A 20 5.17 16.11 -4.01
N GLY A 21 4.68 17.22 -4.56
CA GLY A 21 3.83 17.28 -5.76
C GLY A 21 2.61 18.16 -5.53
N ASP A 22 2.11 18.83 -6.56
CA ASP A 22 1.11 19.89 -6.41
C ASP A 22 -0.12 19.48 -5.58
N GLN A 23 -0.71 18.32 -5.88
CA GLN A 23 -1.86 17.78 -5.13
C GLN A 23 -1.52 17.29 -3.71
N VAL A 24 -0.27 16.90 -3.49
CA VAL A 24 0.25 16.44 -2.20
C VAL A 24 0.50 17.64 -1.28
N ASP A 25 1.05 18.73 -1.83
CA ASP A 25 1.34 19.94 -1.08
C ASP A 25 0.06 20.69 -0.70
N GLU A 26 -0.95 20.75 -1.58
CA GLU A 26 -2.27 21.26 -1.23
C GLU A 26 -2.90 20.48 -0.07
N TRP A 27 -2.86 19.14 -0.12
CA TRP A 27 -3.37 18.33 0.97
C TRP A 27 -2.60 18.52 2.28
N LYS A 28 -1.26 18.56 2.23
CA LYS A 28 -0.41 18.81 3.40
C LYS A 28 -0.80 20.10 4.11
N ASN A 29 -1.06 21.16 3.34
CA ASN A 29 -1.49 22.45 3.85
C ASN A 29 -2.86 22.36 4.53
N ASN A 30 -3.85 21.74 3.85
CA ASN A 30 -5.19 21.54 4.42
C ASN A 30 -5.15 20.70 5.71
N LEU A 31 -4.31 19.67 5.75
CA LEU A 31 -4.12 18.81 6.92
C LEU A 31 -3.52 19.58 8.10
N ALA A 32 -2.50 20.41 7.82
CA ALA A 32 -1.86 21.27 8.82
C ALA A 32 -2.84 22.33 9.37
N GLU A 33 -3.62 22.97 8.51
CA GLU A 33 -4.66 23.93 8.91
C GLU A 33 -5.73 23.26 9.78
N PHE A 34 -6.19 22.08 9.40
CA PHE A 34 -7.13 21.30 10.21
C PHE A 34 -6.57 21.02 11.61
N TRP A 35 -5.33 20.54 11.72
CA TRP A 35 -4.70 20.27 13.01
C TRP A 35 -4.51 21.53 13.86
N GLN A 36 -4.13 22.66 13.24
CA GLN A 36 -4.02 23.94 13.94
C GLN A 36 -5.37 24.40 14.48
N ASN A 37 -6.43 24.27 13.67
CA ASN A 37 -7.78 24.62 14.08
C ASN A 37 -8.26 23.75 15.25
N GLN A 38 -8.04 22.43 15.19
CA GLN A 38 -8.41 21.52 16.27
C GLN A 38 -7.67 21.84 17.58
N GLN A 39 -6.37 22.13 17.51
CA GLN A 39 -5.60 22.55 18.69
C GLN A 39 -6.14 23.84 19.33
N ARG A 40 -6.71 24.75 18.53
CA ARG A 40 -7.28 26.02 19.01
C ARG A 40 -8.69 25.86 19.60
N THR A 41 -9.53 25.03 18.98
CA THR A 41 -10.97 24.99 19.28
C THR A 41 -11.38 23.82 20.17
N ASN A 42 -10.54 22.79 20.31
CA ASN A 42 -10.86 21.60 21.06
C ASN A 42 -9.81 21.32 22.16
N PRO A 43 -10.10 21.67 23.43
CA PRO A 43 -9.18 21.48 24.55
C PRO A 43 -8.77 20.04 24.81
N ASN A 44 -9.56 19.07 24.34
CA ASN A 44 -9.31 17.63 24.50
C ASN A 44 -8.74 16.99 23.23
N TRP A 45 -8.34 17.80 22.25
CA TRP A 45 -7.80 17.27 21.01
C TRP A 45 -6.40 16.68 21.22
N ASN A 46 -6.23 15.45 20.74
CA ASN A 46 -4.94 14.77 20.70
C ASN A 46 -4.38 14.79 19.28
N PHE A 47 -3.07 14.94 19.17
CA PHE A 47 -2.39 14.81 17.89
C PHE A 47 -2.61 13.40 17.30
N PRO A 48 -2.82 13.25 15.98
CA PRO A 48 -3.07 11.94 15.37
C PRO A 48 -1.97 10.93 15.68
N SER A 49 -2.36 9.68 15.91
CA SER A 49 -1.39 8.59 15.98
C SER A 49 -0.79 8.31 14.61
N TRP A 50 0.33 7.58 14.58
CA TRP A 50 0.91 7.12 13.31
C TRP A 50 -0.07 6.28 12.49
N ASN A 51 -0.91 5.47 13.16
CA ASN A 51 -1.90 4.64 12.49
C ASN A 51 -3.02 5.49 11.84
N ASP A 52 -3.50 6.53 12.53
CA ASP A 52 -4.51 7.44 11.97
C ASP A 52 -3.97 8.18 10.73
N PHE A 53 -2.70 8.58 10.77
CA PHE A 53 -2.03 9.19 9.63
C PHE A 53 -1.95 8.24 8.44
N ILE A 54 -1.55 6.98 8.64
CA ILE A 54 -1.47 5.99 7.57
C ILE A 54 -2.85 5.70 6.98
N LEU A 55 -3.90 5.61 7.80
CA LEU A 55 -5.28 5.42 7.31
C LEU A 55 -5.74 6.63 6.49
N ASN A 56 -5.46 7.85 6.94
CA ASN A 56 -5.81 9.05 6.16
C ASN A 56 -5.05 9.10 4.83
N LEU A 57 -3.76 8.76 4.85
CA LEU A 57 -2.91 8.67 3.67
C LEU A 57 -3.45 7.63 2.68
N GLN A 58 -3.78 6.43 3.14
CA GLN A 58 -4.36 5.38 2.32
C GLN A 58 -5.77 5.73 1.82
N GLY A 59 -6.57 6.45 2.60
CA GLY A 59 -7.87 6.92 2.14
C GLY A 59 -7.76 7.94 0.99
N ARG A 60 -6.66 8.69 0.93
CA ARG A 60 -6.47 9.76 -0.07
C ARG A 60 -5.64 9.34 -1.29
N TRP A 61 -4.59 8.52 -1.13
CA TRP A 61 -3.75 8.02 -2.24
C TRP A 61 -3.69 6.50 -2.34
N GLY A 62 -4.31 5.77 -1.40
CA GLY A 62 -4.43 4.33 -1.53
C GLY A 62 -5.38 3.98 -2.68
N PRO A 63 -5.30 2.75 -3.19
CA PRO A 63 -6.28 2.27 -4.15
C PRO A 63 -7.66 2.31 -3.51
N ILE A 64 -8.62 2.98 -4.16
CA ILE A 64 -10.02 3.16 -3.71
C ILE A 64 -10.70 1.80 -3.42
N ASP A 65 -10.18 0.73 -4.01
CA ASP A 65 -10.51 -0.65 -3.69
C ASP A 65 -9.24 -1.51 -3.72
N LEU A 66 -8.76 -1.91 -2.54
CA LEU A 66 -7.57 -2.76 -2.37
C LEU A 66 -7.75 -4.13 -3.04
N VAL A 67 -8.97 -4.67 -3.08
CA VAL A 67 -9.31 -5.93 -3.72
C VAL A 67 -9.25 -5.77 -5.23
N THR A 68 -9.87 -4.73 -5.78
CA THR A 68 -9.79 -4.44 -7.22
C THR A 68 -8.36 -4.15 -7.65
N ALA A 69 -7.59 -3.38 -6.87
CA ALA A 69 -6.20 -3.08 -7.21
C ALA A 69 -5.28 -4.31 -7.15
N ALA A 70 -5.48 -5.18 -6.15
CA ALA A 70 -4.78 -6.46 -6.07
C ALA A 70 -5.18 -7.37 -7.25
N SER A 71 -6.46 -7.40 -7.61
CA SER A 71 -6.99 -8.13 -8.77
C SER A 71 -6.36 -7.62 -10.07
N THR A 72 -6.29 -6.30 -10.28
CA THR A 72 -5.64 -5.70 -11.46
C THR A 72 -4.16 -6.06 -11.53
N LYS A 73 -3.43 -5.99 -10.40
CA LYS A 73 -2.01 -6.38 -10.33
C LYS A 73 -1.82 -7.88 -10.59
N LEU A 74 -2.70 -8.73 -10.07
CA LEU A 74 -2.69 -10.17 -10.31
C LEU A 74 -2.97 -10.50 -11.79
N ILE A 75 -3.89 -9.78 -12.42
CA ILE A 75 -4.18 -9.91 -13.86
C ILE A 75 -2.96 -9.49 -14.70
N ALA A 76 -2.26 -8.42 -14.32
CA ALA A 76 -1.09 -7.93 -15.04
C ALA A 76 0.20 -8.74 -14.76
N LEU A 77 0.25 -9.49 -13.67
CA LEU A 77 1.44 -10.26 -13.28
C LEU A 77 1.83 -11.26 -14.39
N GLN A 78 3.12 -11.36 -14.69
CA GLN A 78 3.71 -12.35 -15.59
C GLN A 78 5.04 -12.79 -15.00
N TYR A 79 5.40 -14.07 -15.15
CA TYR A 79 6.70 -14.55 -14.73
C TYR A 79 7.78 -14.06 -15.71
N ASP A 80 8.76 -13.34 -15.18
CA ASP A 80 9.98 -12.99 -15.89
C ASP A 80 10.98 -14.17 -15.78
N PRO A 81 11.46 -14.74 -16.89
CA PRO A 81 12.50 -15.79 -16.87
C PRO A 81 13.80 -15.39 -16.16
N GLY A 82 14.08 -14.10 -15.99
CA GLY A 82 15.21 -13.59 -15.21
C GLY A 82 14.99 -13.60 -13.70
N ASP A 83 13.75 -13.74 -13.23
CA ASP A 83 13.39 -13.77 -11.80
C ASP A 83 13.44 -15.20 -11.21
N ARG A 84 13.72 -15.30 -9.91
CA ARG A 84 13.61 -16.57 -9.17
C ARG A 84 12.14 -16.98 -9.08
N ILE A 85 11.85 -18.23 -9.42
CA ILE A 85 10.48 -18.78 -9.40
C ILE A 85 9.82 -18.68 -8.02
N ASP A 86 10.56 -18.90 -6.93
CA ASP A 86 10.04 -18.81 -5.56
C ASP A 86 9.56 -17.39 -5.23
N SER A 87 10.30 -16.37 -5.68
CA SER A 87 9.92 -14.97 -5.49
C SER A 87 8.68 -14.61 -6.29
N PHE A 88 8.50 -15.22 -7.46
CA PHE A 88 7.29 -15.07 -8.26
C PHE A 88 6.07 -15.72 -7.62
N ILE A 89 6.22 -16.95 -7.10
CA ILE A 89 5.16 -17.68 -6.38
C ILE A 89 4.67 -16.84 -5.20
N VAL A 90 5.59 -16.34 -4.36
CA VAL A 90 5.25 -15.50 -3.21
C VAL A 90 4.53 -14.20 -3.63
N LYS A 91 4.94 -13.58 -4.75
CA LYS A 91 4.24 -12.39 -5.30
C LYS A 91 2.83 -12.74 -5.76
N PHE A 92 2.65 -13.86 -6.45
CA PHE A 92 1.35 -14.34 -6.94
C PHE A 92 0.39 -14.62 -5.78
N GLU A 93 0.81 -15.41 -4.78
CA GLU A 93 0.00 -15.77 -3.61
C GLU A 93 -0.42 -14.54 -2.81
N ASN A 94 0.51 -13.62 -2.57
CA ASN A 94 0.20 -12.37 -1.86
C ASN A 94 -0.83 -11.50 -2.59
N LEU A 95 -0.78 -11.44 -3.92
CA LEU A 95 -1.75 -10.69 -4.71
C LEU A 95 -3.10 -11.39 -4.76
N ALA A 96 -3.12 -12.72 -4.87
CA ALA A 96 -4.33 -13.53 -4.84
C ALA A 96 -5.08 -13.40 -3.51
N MET A 97 -4.37 -13.52 -2.39
CA MET A 97 -4.94 -13.32 -1.05
C MET A 97 -5.53 -11.92 -0.88
N LYS A 98 -4.81 -10.88 -1.33
CA LYS A 98 -5.29 -9.48 -1.28
C LYS A 98 -6.47 -9.22 -2.22
N ALA A 99 -6.60 -10.00 -3.30
CA ALA A 99 -7.74 -9.99 -4.21
C ALA A 99 -8.93 -10.84 -3.70
N GLY A 100 -8.80 -11.50 -2.54
CA GLY A 100 -9.83 -12.38 -1.99
C GLY A 100 -10.00 -13.70 -2.75
N ILE A 101 -9.02 -14.10 -3.57
CA ILE A 101 -9.03 -15.36 -4.31
C ILE A 101 -8.28 -16.40 -3.49
N ASN A 102 -9.02 -17.29 -2.83
CA ASN A 102 -8.46 -18.26 -1.88
C ASN A 102 -8.73 -19.72 -2.27
N GLU A 103 -9.45 -19.97 -3.37
CA GLU A 103 -9.80 -21.32 -3.82
C GLU A 103 -8.73 -21.88 -4.75
N ASP A 104 -8.12 -23.01 -4.38
CA ASP A 104 -7.08 -23.69 -5.18
C ASP A 104 -7.54 -23.98 -6.62
N ALA A 105 -8.83 -24.29 -6.80
CA ALA A 105 -9.45 -24.52 -8.10
C ALA A 105 -9.42 -23.28 -9.02
N ALA A 106 -9.40 -22.07 -8.45
CA ALA A 106 -9.27 -20.82 -9.19
C ALA A 106 -7.80 -20.37 -9.33
N LEU A 107 -6.96 -20.68 -8.34
CA LEU A 107 -5.55 -20.27 -8.31
C LEU A 107 -4.69 -21.05 -9.31
N LEU A 108 -4.88 -22.37 -9.44
CA LEU A 108 -4.04 -23.21 -10.28
C LEU A 108 -4.14 -22.87 -11.78
N PRO A 109 -5.33 -22.68 -12.38
CA PRO A 109 -5.45 -22.26 -13.77
C PRO A 109 -4.87 -20.85 -13.99
N MET A 110 -5.11 -19.94 -13.04
CA MET A 110 -4.56 -18.59 -13.10
C MET A 110 -3.04 -18.59 -13.08
N PHE A 111 -2.42 -19.31 -12.15
CA PHE A 111 -0.96 -19.42 -12.03
C PHE A 111 -0.35 -19.93 -13.34
N ARG A 112 -0.92 -21.00 -13.92
CA ARG A 112 -0.46 -21.56 -15.20
C ARG A 112 -0.45 -20.52 -16.31
N LEU A 113 -1.48 -19.66 -16.42
CA LEU A 113 -1.55 -18.62 -17.45
C LEU A 113 -0.50 -17.51 -17.31
N LYS A 114 0.13 -17.38 -16.14
CA LYS A 114 1.17 -16.39 -15.85
C LYS A 114 2.58 -16.89 -16.17
N LEU A 115 2.71 -18.18 -16.52
CA LEU A 115 3.97 -18.82 -16.86
C LEU A 115 4.22 -18.83 -18.38
N PRO A 116 5.48 -18.68 -18.81
CA PRO A 116 5.88 -18.88 -20.20
C PRO A 116 5.48 -20.27 -20.72
N ALA A 117 5.18 -20.37 -22.02
CA ALA A 117 4.80 -21.65 -22.66
C ALA A 117 5.75 -22.83 -22.36
N PRO A 118 7.08 -22.66 -22.36
CA PRO A 118 8.02 -23.75 -22.06
C PRO A 118 7.88 -24.32 -20.64
N MET A 119 7.43 -23.51 -19.68
CA MET A 119 7.21 -23.93 -18.29
C MET A 119 5.83 -24.56 -18.13
N ARG A 120 4.80 -24.02 -18.79
CA ARG A 120 3.43 -24.57 -18.78
C ARG A 120 3.36 -26.03 -19.23
N MET A 121 4.22 -26.44 -20.16
CA MET A 121 4.25 -27.81 -20.69
C MET A 121 4.88 -28.85 -19.74
N LYS A 122 5.42 -28.42 -18.59
CA LYS A 122 6.12 -29.29 -17.63
C LYS A 122 5.34 -29.54 -16.34
N ILE A 123 4.09 -29.06 -16.25
CA ILE A 123 3.26 -29.02 -15.03
C ILE A 123 1.85 -29.56 -15.29
#